data_AF-A0A1F5MGK6-F1
#
_entry.id   AF-A0A1F5MGK6-F1
#
_cell.length_a   1.000
_cell.length_b   1.000
_cell.length_c   1.000
_cell.angle_alpha   90.00
_cell.angle_beta   90.00
_cell.angle_gamma   90.00
#
_symmetry.space_group_name_H-M   'P 1'
#
loop_
_entity.id
_entity.type
_entity.pdbx_description
1 polymer ?
#
loop_
_entity_poly.entity_id
_entity_poly.type
_entity_poly.pdbx_seq_one_letter_code
_entity_poly.pdbx_strand_id
1 'polypeptide(L)'
;MSMIQHYKQVTQDKILEIDKDNSIIPQILRDDENYPQLNIDKSWDGVHYLLTGKSTVESVKEIDQSNPKEWVILGWSVWGPDVGYGPSRFVAPKEVTQLASVLAEIKDEELIKNFNPEKMIETEIYPDGIWEEANISLEWLMDNYHKVKDFFIDAARKGNAVLIWTD
;
A
#
# COMPACT_ATOMS: atom_id res chain seq x y z
N MET A 1 -6.48 -15.40 11.90
CA MET A 1 -6.60 -13.94 11.72
C MET A 1 -6.08 -13.61 10.34
N SER A 2 -6.77 -12.75 9.60
CA SER A 2 -6.38 -12.36 8.24
C SER A 2 -5.72 -10.99 8.27
N MET A 3 -4.69 -10.79 7.45
CA MET A 3 -3.95 -9.54 7.31
C MET A 3 -4.61 -8.69 6.23
N ILE A 4 -5.23 -7.58 6.63
CA ILE A 4 -5.82 -6.62 5.68
C ILE A 4 -5.05 -5.31 5.74
N GLN A 5 -4.86 -4.66 4.60
CA GLN A 5 -4.08 -3.42 4.53
C GLN A 5 -4.97 -2.20 4.33
N HIS A 6 -4.65 -1.16 5.09
CA HIS A 6 -5.35 0.11 5.06
C HIS A 6 -4.39 1.27 4.80
N TYR A 7 -4.96 2.35 4.30
CA TYR A 7 -4.32 3.61 4.00
C TYR A 7 -5.13 4.75 4.60
N LYS A 8 -4.46 5.76 5.12
CA LYS A 8 -5.11 6.97 5.64
C LYS A 8 -4.31 8.20 5.25
N GLN A 9 -4.98 9.18 4.66
CA GLN A 9 -4.36 10.47 4.41
C GLN A 9 -4.25 11.25 5.72
N VAL A 10 -3.15 11.97 5.91
CA VAL A 10 -2.97 12.88 7.05
C VAL A 10 -2.43 14.23 6.56
N THR A 11 -2.96 15.31 7.13
CA THR A 11 -2.57 16.69 6.80
C THR A 11 -1.23 17.06 7.40
N GLN A 12 -0.62 18.15 6.92
CA GLN A 12 0.63 18.66 7.46
C GLN A 12 0.57 18.93 8.97
N ASP A 13 -0.54 19.47 9.48
CA ASP A 13 -0.71 19.72 10.91
C ASP A 13 -0.70 18.42 11.72
N LYS A 14 -1.38 17.38 11.21
CA LYS A 14 -1.39 16.06 11.85
C LYS A 14 -0.01 15.37 11.81
N ILE A 15 0.75 15.56 10.73
CA ILE A 15 2.16 15.09 10.66
C ILE A 15 2.98 15.71 11.78
N LEU A 16 2.84 17.01 12.04
CA LEU A 16 3.56 17.71 13.11
C LEU A 16 3.14 17.25 14.51
N GLU A 17 1.89 16.81 14.69
CA GLU A 17 1.46 16.18 15.94
C GLU A 17 2.13 14.81 16.12
N ILE A 18 2.13 13.98 15.08
CA ILE A 18 2.73 12.64 15.11
C ILE A 18 4.25 12.71 15.32
N ASP A 19 4.93 13.68 14.70
CA ASP A 19 6.39 13.85 14.84
C ASP A 19 6.81 14.21 16.27
N LYS A 20 5.94 14.92 17.01
CA LYS A 20 6.15 15.23 18.43
C LYS A 20 5.93 14.02 19.33
N ASP A 21 4.94 13.21 19.01
CA ASP A 21 4.60 12.00 19.76
C ASP A 21 3.96 10.96 18.84
N ASN A 22 4.76 9.99 18.39
CA ASN A 22 4.29 8.95 17.50
C ASN A 22 3.47 7.85 18.21
N SER A 23 3.35 7.90 19.54
CA SER A 23 2.51 6.96 20.31
C SER A 23 1.02 7.20 20.10
N ILE A 24 0.64 8.35 19.52
CA ILE A 24 -0.75 8.71 19.20
C ILE A 24 -1.25 8.05 17.92
N ILE A 25 -0.38 7.42 17.11
CA ILE A 25 -0.76 6.82 15.83
C ILE A 25 -1.93 5.84 15.96
N PRO A 26 -1.96 4.88 16.91
CA PRO A 26 -3.10 3.97 17.05
C PRO A 26 -4.45 4.68 17.26
N GLN A 27 -4.44 5.85 17.91
CA GLN A 27 -5.64 6.68 18.04
C GLN A 27 -6.01 7.30 16.69
N ILE A 28 -5.04 7.87 15.98
CA ILE A 28 -5.25 8.45 14.64
C ILE A 28 -5.79 7.42 13.66
N LEU A 29 -5.29 6.18 13.68
CA LEU A 29 -5.76 5.12 12.79
C LEU A 29 -7.24 4.77 13.06
N ARG A 30 -7.65 4.76 14.33
CA ARG A 30 -9.03 4.47 14.76
C ARG A 30 -9.97 5.67 14.67
N ASP A 31 -9.44 6.88 14.53
CA ASP A 31 -10.25 8.08 14.51
C ASP A 31 -11.10 8.16 13.23
N ASP A 32 -12.38 8.44 13.36
CA ASP A 32 -13.29 8.71 12.24
C ASP A 32 -13.24 10.19 11.81
N GLU A 33 -12.22 10.96 12.23
CA GLU A 33 -11.86 12.22 11.56
C GLU A 33 -12.03 12.04 10.04
N ASN A 34 -12.70 13.00 9.38
CA ASN A 34 -13.13 12.99 7.96
C ASN A 34 -11.95 12.97 6.95
N TYR A 35 -10.83 12.34 7.27
CA TYR A 35 -9.76 12.07 6.33
C TYR A 35 -10.13 10.88 5.44
N PRO A 36 -9.77 10.96 4.15
CA PRO A 36 -9.87 9.81 3.26
C PRO A 36 -9.12 8.61 3.83
N GLN A 37 -9.80 7.46 3.84
CA GLN A 37 -9.25 6.15 4.16
C GLN A 37 -9.53 5.19 3.01
N LEU A 38 -8.66 4.20 2.85
CA LEU A 38 -8.81 3.13 1.87
C LEU A 38 -8.45 1.81 2.53
N ASN A 39 -9.28 0.80 2.33
CA ASN A 39 -9.02 -0.59 2.68
C ASN A 39 -9.00 -1.41 1.38
N ILE A 40 -7.93 -2.16 1.16
CA ILE A 40 -7.76 -3.03 -0.01
C ILE A 40 -7.87 -4.53 0.34
N ASP A 41 -8.45 -4.82 1.50
CA ASP A 41 -8.60 -6.14 2.08
C ASP A 41 -7.25 -6.88 2.05
N LYS A 42 -7.24 -8.13 1.60
CA LYS A 42 -6.05 -8.98 1.56
C LYS A 42 -5.22 -8.79 0.29
N SER A 43 -5.55 -7.82 -0.57
CA SER A 43 -4.96 -7.74 -1.92
C SER A 43 -3.54 -7.18 -1.93
N TRP A 44 -3.00 -6.76 -0.78
CA TRP A 44 -1.79 -5.96 -0.68
C TRP A 44 -0.55 -6.63 -1.30
N ASP A 45 -0.32 -7.92 -1.05
CA ASP A 45 0.83 -8.64 -1.61
C ASP A 45 0.65 -8.90 -3.12
N GLY A 46 -0.58 -9.22 -3.53
CA GLY A 46 -0.92 -9.35 -4.95
C GLY A 46 -0.77 -8.04 -5.74
N VAL A 47 -1.19 -6.91 -5.18
CA VAL A 47 -1.01 -5.58 -5.79
C VAL A 47 0.48 -5.23 -5.85
N HIS A 48 1.25 -5.53 -4.80
CA HIS A 48 2.71 -5.39 -4.81
C HIS A 48 3.35 -6.23 -5.92
N TYR A 49 2.87 -7.46 -6.10
CA TYR A 49 3.33 -8.36 -7.17
C TYR A 49 3.01 -7.81 -8.56
N LEU A 50 1.81 -7.27 -8.81
CA LEU A 50 1.49 -6.63 -10.10
C LEU A 50 2.41 -5.45 -10.38
N LEU A 51 2.78 -4.68 -9.35
CA LEU A 51 3.63 -3.50 -9.46
C LEU A 51 5.11 -3.82 -9.71
N THR A 52 5.63 -4.88 -9.08
CA THR A 52 7.07 -5.13 -8.96
C THR A 52 7.53 -6.47 -9.54
N GLY A 53 6.62 -7.42 -9.72
CA GLY A 53 6.92 -8.82 -10.05
C GLY A 53 7.46 -9.64 -8.88
N LYS A 54 7.46 -9.09 -7.65
CA LYS A 54 8.00 -9.71 -6.44
C LYS A 54 6.96 -9.80 -5.34
N SER A 55 7.14 -10.72 -4.41
CA SER A 55 6.39 -10.68 -3.14
C SER A 55 6.93 -9.57 -2.25
N THR A 56 6.10 -9.07 -1.33
CA THR A 56 6.54 -8.15 -0.27
C THR A 56 7.66 -8.75 0.57
N VAL A 57 7.61 -10.05 0.86
CA VAL A 57 8.66 -10.78 1.60
C VAL A 57 10.00 -10.79 0.86
N GLU A 58 9.99 -10.92 -0.47
CA GLU A 58 11.19 -10.79 -1.29
C GLU A 58 11.70 -9.35 -1.26
N SER A 59 10.82 -8.39 -1.52
CA SER A 59 11.17 -6.97 -1.55
C SER A 59 11.77 -6.48 -0.23
N VAL A 60 11.23 -6.84 0.94
CA VAL A 60 11.80 -6.38 2.22
C VAL A 60 13.19 -6.91 2.52
N LYS A 61 13.62 -8.03 1.90
CA LYS A 61 14.99 -8.54 2.04
C LYS A 61 15.99 -7.68 1.27
N GLU A 62 15.59 -7.22 0.10
CA GLU A 62 16.42 -6.41 -0.80
C GLU A 62 15.54 -5.40 -1.57
N ILE A 63 15.21 -4.29 -0.91
CA ILE A 63 14.39 -3.25 -1.51
C ILE A 63 15.20 -2.55 -2.59
N ASP A 64 14.69 -2.57 -3.82
CA ASP A 64 15.21 -1.73 -4.90
C ASP A 64 14.80 -0.27 -4.67
N GLN A 65 15.66 0.48 -3.99
CA GLN A 65 15.44 1.91 -3.71
C GLN A 65 15.28 2.76 -4.98
N SER A 66 15.73 2.27 -6.14
CA SER A 66 15.58 2.96 -7.42
C SER A 66 14.22 2.76 -8.06
N ASN A 67 13.43 1.77 -7.59
CA ASN A 67 12.09 1.48 -8.07
C ASN A 67 11.02 2.03 -7.10
N PRO A 68 10.35 3.15 -7.43
CA PRO A 68 9.37 3.74 -6.52
C PRO A 68 8.17 2.83 -6.24
N LYS A 69 7.87 1.88 -7.13
CA LYS A 69 6.73 0.97 -7.02
C LYS A 69 6.81 0.08 -5.76
N GLU A 70 8.01 -0.18 -5.26
CA GLU A 70 8.26 -0.94 -4.02
C GLU A 70 7.58 -0.31 -2.80
N TRP A 71 7.44 1.03 -2.81
CA TRP A 71 7.00 1.79 -1.64
C TRP A 71 5.49 2.01 -1.57
N VAL A 72 4.74 1.63 -2.61
CA VAL A 72 3.28 1.81 -2.65
C VAL A 72 2.60 0.99 -1.57
N ILE A 73 3.02 -0.27 -1.41
CA ILE A 73 2.48 -1.20 -0.41
C ILE A 73 3.32 -1.18 0.88
N LEU A 74 4.65 -1.10 0.76
CA LEU A 74 5.55 -1.21 1.91
C LEU A 74 5.68 0.10 2.70
N GLY A 75 5.38 1.25 2.09
CA GLY A 75 5.57 2.56 2.70
C GLY A 75 7.04 2.91 2.99
N TRP A 76 7.34 4.20 3.07
CA TRP A 76 8.71 4.70 3.02
C TRP A 76 9.49 4.55 4.33
N SER A 77 8.83 4.80 5.46
CA SER A 77 9.46 4.75 6.78
C SER A 77 8.53 4.16 7.83
N VAL A 78 9.08 3.62 8.92
CA VAL A 78 8.32 3.05 10.04
C VAL A 78 7.97 4.13 11.04
N TRP A 79 6.70 4.24 11.40
CA TRP A 79 6.18 5.25 12.33
C TRP A 79 5.31 4.60 13.42
N GLY A 80 5.61 4.93 14.68
CA GLY A 80 4.80 4.55 15.85
C GLY A 80 4.94 3.09 16.32
N PRO A 81 4.09 2.67 17.26
CA PRO A 81 4.09 1.32 17.82
C PRO A 81 3.44 0.31 16.87
N ASP A 82 3.54 -0.98 17.23
CA ASP A 82 2.78 -2.05 16.59
C ASP A 82 1.27 -1.81 16.69
N VAL A 83 0.57 -1.93 15.56
CA VAL A 83 -0.87 -1.69 15.44
C VAL A 83 -1.68 -2.91 14.97
N GLY A 84 -1.08 -4.11 14.98
CA GLY A 84 -1.74 -5.36 14.61
C GLY A 84 -0.73 -6.36 14.05
N TYR A 85 -0.24 -6.06 12.84
CA TYR A 85 0.78 -6.85 12.14
C TYR A 85 2.10 -6.07 11.98
N GLY A 86 2.49 -5.33 13.01
CA GLY A 86 3.66 -4.46 13.01
C GLY A 86 3.31 -2.98 13.06
N PRO A 87 4.32 -2.11 13.07
CA PRO A 87 4.12 -0.67 13.14
C PRO A 87 3.56 -0.10 11.84
N SER A 88 2.91 1.05 11.93
CA SER A 88 2.46 1.78 10.74
C SER A 88 3.65 2.21 9.88
N ARG A 89 3.39 2.38 8.59
CA ARG A 89 4.33 2.90 7.61
C ARG A 89 3.87 4.29 7.17
N PHE A 90 4.82 5.16 6.88
CA PHE A 90 4.57 6.54 6.54
C PHE A 90 5.21 6.90 5.20
N VAL A 91 4.45 7.60 4.38
CA VAL A 91 4.89 8.20 3.12
C VAL A 91 4.65 9.71 3.22
N ALA A 92 5.72 10.49 3.29
CA ALA A 92 5.65 11.95 3.40
C ALA A 92 5.09 12.59 2.11
N PRO A 93 4.58 13.84 2.16
CA PRO A 93 3.86 14.45 1.04
C PRO A 93 4.68 14.52 -0.27
N LYS A 94 6.00 14.69 -0.14
CA LYS A 94 6.93 14.68 -1.27
C LYS A 94 6.97 13.31 -1.93
N GLU A 95 7.15 12.25 -1.15
CA GLU A 95 7.17 10.87 -1.62
C GLU A 95 5.79 10.44 -2.15
N VAL A 96 4.69 10.89 -1.54
CA VAL A 96 3.32 10.70 -2.07
C VAL A 96 3.20 11.29 -3.47
N THR A 97 3.73 12.50 -3.70
CA THR A 97 3.74 13.12 -5.03
C THR A 97 4.53 12.31 -6.05
N GLN A 98 5.68 11.76 -5.64
CA GLN A 98 6.48 10.88 -6.49
C GLN A 98 5.72 9.59 -6.85
N LEU A 99 5.13 8.92 -5.85
CA LEU A 99 4.37 7.69 -6.07
C LEU A 99 3.13 7.93 -6.92
N ALA A 100 2.40 9.02 -6.69
CA ALA A 100 1.24 9.40 -7.50
C ALA A 100 1.63 9.61 -8.97
N SER A 101 2.77 10.25 -9.26
CA SER A 101 3.27 10.41 -10.63
C SER A 101 3.57 9.05 -11.29
N VAL A 102 4.25 8.16 -10.57
CA VAL A 102 4.57 6.81 -11.08
C VAL A 102 3.29 6.00 -11.32
N LEU A 103 2.34 6.02 -10.38
CA LEU A 103 1.06 5.32 -10.50
C LEU A 103 0.21 5.88 -11.66
N ALA A 104 0.27 7.18 -11.92
CA ALA A 104 -0.44 7.81 -13.04
C ALA A 104 0.04 7.30 -14.41
N GLU A 105 1.34 7.01 -14.55
CA GLU A 105 1.97 6.57 -15.80
C GLU A 105 1.77 5.07 -16.09
N ILE A 106 1.61 4.25 -15.05
CA ILE A 106 1.40 2.81 -15.21
C ILE A 106 0.06 2.55 -15.93
N LYS A 107 0.14 1.75 -16.99
CA LYS A 107 -1.01 1.25 -17.74
C LYS A 107 -1.42 -0.13 -17.26
N ASP A 108 -2.70 -0.43 -17.38
CA ASP A 108 -3.26 -1.72 -16.96
C ASP A 108 -2.59 -2.89 -17.68
N GLU A 109 -2.22 -2.74 -18.96
CA GLU A 109 -1.56 -3.80 -19.71
C GLU A 109 -0.17 -4.17 -19.15
N GLU A 110 0.50 -3.26 -18.44
CA GLU A 110 1.78 -3.56 -17.77
C GLU A 110 1.55 -4.41 -16.53
N LEU A 111 0.49 -4.14 -15.77
CA LEU A 111 0.12 -4.91 -14.58
C LEU A 111 -0.36 -6.30 -14.95
N ILE A 112 -1.22 -6.39 -15.98
CA ILE A 112 -1.74 -7.66 -16.49
C ILE A 112 -0.59 -8.55 -17.00
N LYS A 113 0.47 -7.98 -17.58
CA LYS A 113 1.66 -8.75 -17.99
C LYS A 113 2.43 -9.35 -16.82
N ASN A 114 2.40 -8.70 -15.66
CA ASN A 114 3.04 -9.20 -14.44
C ASN A 114 2.17 -10.26 -13.74
N PHE A 115 0.86 -10.27 -13.98
CA PHE A 115 -0.03 -11.27 -13.40
C PHE A 115 0.29 -12.67 -13.91
N ASN A 116 0.76 -13.53 -13.01
CA ASN A 116 1.06 -14.93 -13.28
C ASN A 116 0.58 -15.79 -12.10
N PRO A 117 -0.63 -16.36 -12.16
CA PRO A 117 -1.23 -17.06 -11.03
C PRO A 117 -0.41 -18.29 -10.60
N GLU A 118 0.17 -19.03 -11.54
CA GLU A 118 1.04 -20.18 -11.22
C GLU A 118 2.26 -19.73 -10.42
N LYS A 119 2.90 -18.63 -10.86
CA LYS A 119 4.07 -18.09 -10.16
C LYS A 119 3.69 -17.51 -8.80
N MET A 120 2.55 -16.83 -8.70
CA MET A 120 2.05 -16.28 -7.44
C MET A 120 1.80 -17.37 -6.40
N ILE A 121 1.28 -18.53 -6.81
CA ILE A 121 1.12 -19.70 -5.93
C ILE A 121 2.49 -20.24 -5.51
N GLU A 122 3.42 -20.41 -6.45
CA GLU A 122 4.77 -20.92 -6.16
C GLU A 122 5.56 -20.01 -5.21
N THR A 123 5.38 -18.70 -5.33
CA THR A 123 6.05 -17.69 -4.49
C THR A 123 5.27 -17.35 -3.22
N GLU A 124 4.19 -18.08 -2.94
CA GLU A 124 3.35 -17.91 -1.74
C GLU A 124 2.86 -16.45 -1.57
N ILE A 125 2.38 -15.84 -2.66
CA ILE A 125 1.79 -14.49 -2.59
C ILE A 125 0.53 -14.53 -1.73
N TYR A 126 0.46 -13.63 -0.75
CA TYR A 126 -0.70 -13.53 0.13
C TYR A 126 -1.92 -12.89 -0.58
N PRO A 127 -3.15 -13.41 -0.39
CA PRO A 127 -3.51 -14.56 0.43
C PRO A 127 -3.47 -15.88 -0.35
N ASP A 128 -3.26 -16.98 0.38
CA ASP A 128 -3.26 -18.31 -0.22
C ASP A 128 -4.63 -18.73 -0.76
N GLY A 129 -4.62 -19.56 -1.80
CA GLY A 129 -5.78 -20.32 -2.27
C GLY A 129 -6.78 -19.56 -3.15
N ILE A 130 -6.52 -18.30 -3.51
CA ILE A 130 -7.42 -17.52 -4.39
C ILE A 130 -6.91 -17.37 -5.83
N TRP A 131 -5.63 -17.67 -6.06
CA TRP A 131 -4.97 -17.44 -7.36
C TRP A 131 -5.36 -18.48 -8.42
N GLU A 132 -5.93 -19.62 -8.03
CA GLU A 132 -6.43 -20.65 -8.94
C GLU A 132 -7.58 -20.13 -9.81
N GLU A 133 -8.38 -19.20 -9.26
CA GLU A 133 -9.45 -18.52 -9.98
C GLU A 133 -8.90 -17.26 -10.68
N ALA A 134 -8.06 -17.47 -11.70
CA ALA A 134 -7.24 -16.42 -12.31
C ALA A 134 -8.00 -15.17 -12.78
N ASN A 135 -9.17 -15.33 -13.42
CA ASN A 135 -9.95 -14.18 -13.90
C ASN A 135 -10.54 -13.36 -12.74
N ILE A 136 -11.05 -14.02 -11.71
CA ILE A 136 -11.67 -13.38 -10.55
C ILE A 136 -10.61 -12.69 -9.70
N SER A 137 -9.48 -13.35 -9.47
CA SER A 137 -8.37 -12.77 -8.73
C SER A 137 -7.74 -11.59 -9.49
N LEU A 138 -7.57 -11.64 -10.81
CA LEU A 138 -7.09 -10.51 -11.59
C LEU A 138 -8.02 -9.30 -11.52
N GLU A 139 -9.33 -9.49 -11.72
CA GLU A 139 -10.33 -8.42 -11.62
C GLU A 139 -10.27 -7.75 -10.24
N TRP A 140 -10.24 -8.55 -9.17
CA TRP A 140 -10.13 -8.06 -7.80
C TRP A 140 -8.82 -7.30 -7.53
N LEU A 141 -7.68 -7.75 -8.07
CA LEU A 141 -6.40 -7.05 -7.94
C LEU A 141 -6.41 -5.72 -8.68
N MET A 142 -6.95 -5.69 -9.91
CA MET A 142 -7.03 -4.47 -10.71
C MET A 142 -7.92 -3.42 -10.05
N ASP A 143 -9.09 -3.82 -9.53
CA ASP A 143 -10.00 -2.93 -8.79
C ASP A 143 -9.31 -2.32 -7.57
N ASN A 144 -8.58 -3.11 -6.79
CA ASN A 144 -7.87 -2.60 -5.61
C ASN A 144 -6.67 -1.74 -6.01
N TYR A 145 -5.93 -2.11 -7.05
CA TYR A 145 -4.85 -1.27 -7.59
C TYR A 145 -5.38 0.11 -8.03
N HIS A 146 -6.49 0.17 -8.76
CA HIS A 146 -7.08 1.44 -9.19
C HIS A 146 -7.49 2.32 -8.00
N LYS A 147 -8.07 1.72 -6.95
CA LYS A 147 -8.34 2.46 -5.69
C LYS A 147 -7.07 3.03 -5.06
N VAL A 148 -5.98 2.25 -5.00
CA VAL A 148 -4.68 2.71 -4.48
C VAL A 148 -4.14 3.87 -5.34
N LYS A 149 -4.15 3.71 -6.66
CA LYS A 149 -3.75 4.75 -7.62
C LYS A 149 -4.50 6.06 -7.38
N ASP A 150 -5.83 5.99 -7.35
CA ASP A 150 -6.67 7.18 -7.13
C ASP A 150 -6.44 7.79 -5.75
N PHE A 151 -6.21 6.97 -4.73
CA PHE A 151 -5.94 7.42 -3.37
C PHE A 151 -4.63 8.21 -3.26
N PHE A 152 -3.55 7.73 -3.89
CA PHE A 152 -2.27 8.44 -3.92
C PHE A 152 -2.35 9.72 -4.76
N ILE A 153 -3.04 9.69 -5.90
CA ILE A 153 -3.26 10.89 -6.73
C ILE A 153 -4.04 11.97 -5.96
N ASP A 154 -5.09 11.58 -5.25
CA ASP A 154 -5.87 12.49 -4.41
C ASP A 154 -5.03 13.05 -3.25
N ALA A 155 -4.25 12.20 -2.57
CA ALA A 155 -3.35 12.61 -1.49
C ALA A 155 -2.31 13.62 -1.99
N ALA A 156 -1.70 13.36 -3.15
CA ALA A 156 -0.73 14.26 -3.77
C ALA A 156 -1.36 15.62 -4.11
N ARG A 157 -2.56 15.63 -4.70
CA ARG A 157 -3.29 16.87 -5.02
C ARG A 157 -3.58 17.71 -3.78
N LYS A 158 -3.84 17.07 -2.65
CA LYS A 158 -4.12 17.75 -1.36
C LYS A 158 -2.86 18.13 -0.58
N GLY A 159 -1.68 17.67 -1.01
CA GLY A 159 -0.45 17.82 -0.23
C GLY A 159 -0.44 17.00 1.06
N ASN A 160 -1.22 15.93 1.12
CA ASN A 160 -1.31 15.06 2.29
C ASN A 160 -0.21 14.00 2.28
N ALA A 161 0.18 13.56 3.47
CA ALA A 161 0.95 12.32 3.63
C ALA A 161 0.00 11.12 3.72
N VAL A 162 0.57 9.91 3.65
CA VAL A 162 -0.17 8.66 3.77
C VAL A 162 0.42 7.79 4.88
N LEU A 163 -0.42 7.36 5.80
CA LEU A 163 -0.16 6.26 6.73
C LEU A 163 -0.67 4.96 6.10
N ILE A 164 0.10 3.88 6.24
CA ILE A 164 -0.24 2.53 5.76
C ILE A 164 -0.10 1.59 6.95
N TRP A 165 -1.08 0.72 7.19
CA TRP A 165 -0.98 -0.27 8.25
C TRP A 165 -1.70 -1.56 7.88
N THR A 166 -1.35 -2.63 8.60
CA THR A 166 -1.97 -3.95 8.46
C THR A 166 -2.50 -4.37 9.82
N ASP A 167 -3.78 -4.78 9.87
CA ASP A 167 -4.48 -5.28 11.07
C ASP A 167 -5.21 -6.61 10.83
#